data_AF-A0A2I2A380-F1
#
_entry.id   AF-A0A2I2A380-F1
#
_cell.length_a   1.000
_cell.length_b   1.000
_cell.length_c   1.000
_cell.angle_alpha   90.00
_cell.angle_beta   90.00
_cell.angle_gamma   90.00
#
_symmetry.space_group_name_H-M   'P 1'
#
loop_
_entity.id
_entity.type
_entity.pdbx_description
1 polymer ?
#
loop_
_entity_poly.entity_id
_entity_poly.type
_entity_poly.pdbx_seq_one_letter_code
_entity_poly.pdbx_strand_id
1 'polypeptide(L)'
;MSKSNITPALRYFFKKLERKSDEFYQVEQGRNVKANEVPFDEVERFARAIMTQNIFIHTVGINGKHESTILTKAMFSINKVVRLYYSTTLDENNQGYIRIRPDSVQQLILVERLHGFRPTPELLYASLDECHVIRFFISWLMRRIDWDKTKVSNLDLYKEFVEIERKEIEDEIAVQQVEKQQAELKSAIKKHFPDQKKVPTKVLSDK
;
A
#
# COMPACT_ATOMS: atom_id res chain seq x y z
N MET A 1 -25.31 -36.15 7.17
CA MET A 1 -23.88 -36.41 7.38
C MET A 1 -23.27 -36.94 6.09
N SER A 2 -22.57 -36.10 5.30
CA SER A 2 -21.93 -36.54 4.07
C SER A 2 -20.48 -36.94 4.35
N LYS A 3 -20.16 -38.22 4.12
CA LYS A 3 -18.78 -38.72 4.06
C LYS A 3 -18.10 -38.03 2.87
N SER A 4 -17.12 -37.19 3.15
CA SER A 4 -16.31 -36.49 2.14
C SER A 4 -15.46 -37.49 1.36
N ASN A 5 -15.83 -37.74 0.11
CA ASN A 5 -15.06 -38.56 -0.82
C ASN A 5 -13.85 -37.77 -1.35
N ILE A 6 -12.82 -37.61 -0.51
CA ILE A 6 -11.52 -37.14 -0.98
C ILE A 6 -10.94 -38.22 -1.91
N THR A 7 -10.69 -37.87 -3.17
CA THR A 7 -10.15 -38.82 -4.15
C THR A 7 -8.74 -39.27 -3.75
N PRO A 8 -8.29 -40.48 -4.17
CA PRO A 8 -6.94 -40.96 -3.88
C PRO A 8 -5.83 -39.99 -4.35
N ALA A 9 -6.05 -39.31 -5.48
CA ALA A 9 -5.14 -38.30 -6.00
C ALA A 9 -5.02 -37.09 -5.06
N LEU A 10 -6.14 -36.57 -4.54
CA LEU A 10 -6.13 -35.49 -3.56
C LEU A 10 -5.49 -35.93 -2.25
N ARG A 11 -5.77 -37.14 -1.77
CA ARG A 11 -5.12 -37.68 -0.57
C ARG A 11 -3.61 -37.82 -0.74
N TYR A 12 -3.14 -38.26 -1.91
CA TYR A 12 -1.72 -38.35 -2.22
C TYR A 12 -1.06 -36.96 -2.30
N PHE A 13 -1.73 -36.00 -2.94
CA PHE A 13 -1.29 -34.61 -2.99
C PHE A 13 -1.14 -34.01 -1.59
N PHE A 14 -2.16 -34.12 -0.74
CA PHE A 14 -2.12 -33.58 0.62
C PHE A 14 -1.05 -34.25 1.49
N LYS A 15 -0.84 -35.57 1.38
CA LYS A 15 0.27 -36.25 2.08
C LYS A 15 1.65 -35.76 1.65
N LYS A 16 1.84 -35.47 0.36
CA LYS A 16 3.10 -34.85 -0.12
C LYS A 16 3.25 -33.44 0.41
N LEU A 17 2.15 -32.69 0.48
CA LEU A 17 2.13 -31.31 0.96
C LEU A 17 2.46 -31.24 2.46
N GLU A 18 1.88 -32.12 3.28
CA GLU A 18 2.21 -32.27 4.71
C GLU A 18 3.70 -32.57 4.90
N ARG A 19 4.22 -33.59 4.20
CA ARG A 19 5.64 -33.94 4.31
C ARG A 19 6.57 -32.78 3.93
N LYS A 20 6.23 -32.05 2.87
CA LYS A 20 6.99 -30.87 2.45
C LYS A 20 6.89 -29.73 3.46
N SER A 21 5.71 -29.51 4.04
CA SER A 21 5.50 -28.53 5.11
C SER A 21 6.36 -28.84 6.33
N ASP A 22 6.42 -30.11 6.74
CA ASP A 22 7.25 -30.53 7.88
C ASP A 22 8.76 -30.36 7.58
N GLU A 23 9.19 -30.69 6.36
CA GLU A 23 10.55 -30.44 5.89
C GLU A 23 10.90 -28.94 5.98
N PHE A 24 9.99 -28.04 5.57
CA PHE A 24 10.18 -26.59 5.70
C PHE A 24 10.20 -26.12 7.14
N TYR A 25 9.30 -26.63 7.99
CA TYR A 25 9.21 -26.25 9.40
C TYR A 25 10.50 -26.62 10.16
N GLN A 26 11.08 -27.79 9.87
CA GLN A 26 12.35 -28.21 10.45
C GLN A 26 13.53 -27.34 9.96
N VAL A 27 13.52 -26.94 8.70
CA VAL A 27 14.54 -26.04 8.13
C VAL A 27 14.42 -24.62 8.70
N GLU A 28 13.21 -24.11 8.92
CA GLU A 28 12.97 -22.80 9.54
C GLU A 28 13.41 -22.77 11.01
N GLN A 29 13.09 -23.82 11.78
CA GLN A 29 13.55 -23.92 13.17
C GLN A 29 15.09 -23.96 13.28
N GLY A 30 15.78 -24.53 12.30
CA GLY A 30 17.24 -24.53 12.22
C GLY A 30 17.86 -23.20 11.76
N ARG A 31 17.09 -22.29 11.16
CA ARG A 31 17.57 -21.01 10.60
C ARG A 31 17.37 -19.79 11.51
N ASN A 32 16.80 -19.96 12.71
CA ASN A 32 16.55 -18.89 13.68
C ASN A 32 17.81 -18.28 14.36
N VAL A 33 18.97 -18.32 13.69
CA VAL A 33 20.20 -17.67 14.17
C VAL A 33 20.44 -16.40 13.33
N LYS A 34 19.88 -15.29 13.82
CA LYS A 34 20.24 -13.88 13.50
C LYS A 34 20.12 -13.43 12.03
N ALA A 35 19.00 -13.69 11.36
CA ALA A 35 18.57 -12.78 10.29
C ALA A 35 17.69 -11.70 10.94
N ASN A 36 18.20 -10.48 11.06
CA ASN A 36 17.34 -9.35 11.41
C ASN A 36 16.24 -9.24 10.34
N GLU A 37 14.99 -9.17 10.78
CA GLU A 37 13.83 -9.03 9.91
C GLU A 37 13.89 -7.66 9.23
N VAL A 38 13.94 -7.64 7.90
CA VAL A 38 13.91 -6.40 7.11
C VAL A 38 12.45 -5.95 7.03
N PRO A 39 12.15 -4.68 7.37
CA PRO A 39 10.79 -4.16 7.30
C PRO A 39 10.27 -4.16 5.84
N PHE A 40 9.02 -4.56 5.67
CA PHE A 40 8.38 -4.66 4.34
C PHE A 40 6.87 -4.41 4.37
N ASP A 41 6.31 -4.10 5.54
CA ASP A 41 4.88 -4.06 5.76
C ASP A 41 4.22 -2.87 5.04
N GLU A 42 4.91 -1.72 4.94
CA GLU A 42 4.40 -0.56 4.22
C GLU A 42 4.49 -0.77 2.70
N VAL A 43 5.55 -1.41 2.20
CA VAL A 43 5.63 -1.79 0.77
C VAL A 43 4.49 -2.72 0.40
N GLU A 44 4.21 -3.72 1.23
CA GLU A 44 3.13 -4.68 1.00
C GLU A 44 1.75 -4.03 1.13
N ARG A 45 1.53 -3.19 2.14
CA ARG A 45 0.29 -2.43 2.33
C ARG A 45 0.03 -1.52 1.14
N PHE A 46 1.03 -0.76 0.71
CA PHE A 46 0.94 0.10 -0.47
C PHE A 46 0.59 -0.72 -1.72
N ALA A 47 1.34 -1.80 -1.98
CA ALA A 47 1.10 -2.66 -3.15
C ALA A 47 -0.32 -3.22 -3.13
N ARG A 48 -0.80 -3.73 -2.00
CA ARG A 48 -2.18 -4.24 -1.86
C ARG A 48 -3.23 -3.16 -2.05
N ALA A 49 -3.02 -1.96 -1.51
CA ALA A 49 -3.95 -0.84 -1.65
C ALA A 49 -4.10 -0.42 -3.12
N ILE A 50 -3.00 -0.20 -3.85
CA ILE A 50 -3.09 0.17 -5.27
C ILE A 50 -3.61 -1.00 -6.13
N MET A 51 -3.36 -2.24 -5.72
CA MET A 51 -3.85 -3.44 -6.39
C MET A 51 -5.37 -3.49 -6.46
N THR A 52 -6.11 -2.89 -5.52
CA THR A 52 -7.59 -2.90 -5.55
C THR A 52 -8.17 -1.85 -6.48
N GLN A 53 -7.34 -0.92 -6.97
CA GLN A 53 -7.80 0.18 -7.80
C GLN A 53 -7.88 -0.21 -9.27
N ASN A 54 -8.82 0.41 -9.99
CA ASN A 54 -8.99 0.26 -11.44
C ASN A 54 -7.95 1.07 -12.23
N ILE A 55 -6.67 0.85 -11.94
CA ILE A 55 -5.53 1.45 -12.64
C ILE A 55 -5.15 0.54 -13.79
N PHE A 56 -5.09 1.08 -15.00
CA PHE A 56 -4.64 0.36 -16.19
C PHE A 56 -3.18 0.68 -16.47
N ILE A 57 -2.40 -0.34 -16.83
CA ILE A 57 -1.01 -0.20 -17.23
C ILE A 57 -0.76 -0.84 -18.59
N HIS A 58 0.16 -0.25 -19.35
CA HIS A 58 0.66 -0.83 -20.58
C HIS A 58 1.56 -2.03 -20.26
N THR A 59 1.16 -3.19 -20.78
CA THR A 59 1.92 -4.44 -20.72
C THR A 59 2.13 -4.98 -22.14
N VAL A 60 3.06 -5.92 -22.28
CA VAL A 60 3.20 -6.72 -23.50
C VAL A 60 2.38 -7.99 -23.32
N GLY A 61 1.34 -8.16 -24.15
CA GLY A 61 0.48 -9.34 -24.14
C GLY A 61 1.14 -10.57 -24.77
N ILE A 62 0.42 -11.70 -24.75
CA ILE A 62 0.91 -13.01 -25.20
C ILE A 62 1.34 -12.98 -26.67
N ASN A 63 0.69 -12.15 -27.48
CA ASN A 63 0.97 -12.00 -28.91
C ASN A 63 2.14 -11.04 -29.21
N GLY A 64 2.86 -10.57 -28.19
CA GLY A 64 3.93 -9.56 -28.31
C GLY A 64 3.43 -8.14 -28.58
N LYS A 65 2.11 -7.93 -28.62
CA LYS A 65 1.50 -6.60 -28.83
C LYS A 65 1.34 -5.88 -27.49
N HIS A 66 1.40 -4.55 -27.54
CA HIS A 66 1.06 -3.72 -26.40
C HIS A 66 -0.42 -3.85 -26.08
N GLU A 67 -0.71 -4.13 -24.82
CA GLU A 67 -2.05 -4.27 -24.28
C GLU A 67 -2.16 -3.42 -23.02
N SER A 68 -3.40 -3.10 -22.67
CA SER A 68 -3.71 -2.32 -21.48
C SER A 68 -4.38 -3.22 -20.46
N THR A 69 -3.66 -3.48 -19.38
CA THR A 69 -4.00 -4.48 -18.36
C THR A 69 -4.28 -3.78 -17.05
N ILE A 70 -5.37 -4.17 -16.39
CA ILE A 70 -5.67 -3.68 -15.04
C ILE A 70 -4.62 -4.20 -14.04
N LEU A 71 -4.18 -3.32 -13.14
CA LEU A 71 -3.11 -3.58 -12.18
C LEU A 71 -3.39 -4.81 -11.30
N THR A 72 -4.66 -5.03 -10.92
CA THR A 72 -5.13 -6.24 -10.19
C THR A 72 -4.69 -7.56 -10.83
N LYS A 73 -4.60 -7.61 -12.17
CA LYS A 73 -4.21 -8.81 -12.93
C LYS A 73 -2.71 -8.92 -13.14
N ALA A 74 -2.03 -7.79 -13.19
CA ALA A 74 -0.60 -7.71 -13.47
C ALA A 74 0.25 -7.77 -12.20
N MET A 75 -0.33 -7.55 -11.02
CA MET A 75 0.40 -7.44 -9.77
C MET A 75 -0.02 -8.50 -8.75
N PHE A 76 0.96 -9.00 -8.01
CA PHE A 76 0.78 -9.94 -6.91
C PHE A 76 1.62 -9.51 -5.71
N SER A 77 1.08 -9.65 -4.51
CA SER A 77 1.79 -9.39 -3.26
C SER A 77 1.54 -10.55 -2.29
N ILE A 78 2.55 -11.41 -2.12
CA ILE A 78 2.47 -12.64 -1.31
C ILE A 78 3.83 -12.89 -0.64
N ASN A 79 3.82 -13.29 0.64
CA ASN A 79 5.01 -13.69 1.40
C ASN A 79 6.16 -12.66 1.35
N LYS A 80 5.85 -11.37 1.60
CA LYS A 80 6.81 -10.26 1.51
C LYS A 80 7.49 -10.13 0.14
N VAL A 81 6.80 -10.53 -0.93
CA VAL A 81 7.27 -10.35 -2.30
C VAL A 81 6.17 -9.71 -3.12
N VAL A 82 6.46 -8.55 -3.69
CA VAL A 82 5.60 -7.89 -4.68
C VAL A 82 6.16 -8.20 -6.07
N ARG A 83 5.32 -8.68 -6.98
CA ARG A 83 5.66 -8.90 -8.40
C ARG A 83 4.70 -8.12 -9.27
N LEU A 84 5.24 -7.36 -10.22
CA LEU A 84 4.47 -6.64 -11.22
C LEU A 84 4.91 -7.05 -12.62
N TYR A 85 4.05 -7.79 -13.30
CA TYR A 85 4.25 -8.27 -14.67
C TYR A 85 3.99 -7.15 -15.66
N TYR A 86 5.01 -6.81 -16.46
CA TYR A 86 4.90 -5.89 -17.58
C TYR A 86 4.95 -6.60 -18.93
N SER A 87 5.27 -7.89 -18.95
CA SER A 87 5.20 -8.75 -20.12
C SER A 87 4.68 -10.11 -19.68
N THR A 88 3.55 -10.51 -20.26
CA THR A 88 2.85 -11.77 -19.97
C THR A 88 2.88 -12.64 -21.21
N THR A 89 3.60 -13.75 -21.14
CA THR A 89 3.78 -14.72 -22.23
C THR A 89 3.45 -16.12 -21.71
N LEU A 90 3.02 -17.02 -22.59
CA LEU A 90 2.85 -18.43 -22.24
C LEU A 90 4.20 -19.13 -22.03
N ASP A 91 5.25 -18.61 -22.66
CA ASP A 91 6.63 -19.04 -22.48
C ASP A 91 7.25 -18.29 -21.29
N GLU A 92 7.56 -18.99 -20.21
CA GLU A 92 8.22 -18.41 -19.03
C GLU A 92 9.56 -17.73 -19.39
N ASN A 93 10.21 -18.17 -20.46
CA ASN A 93 11.47 -17.62 -20.96
C ASN A 93 11.33 -16.24 -21.61
N ASN A 94 10.12 -15.71 -21.74
CA ASN A 94 9.86 -14.38 -22.28
C ASN A 94 9.08 -13.47 -21.31
N GLN A 95 8.75 -13.98 -20.12
CA GLN A 95 8.00 -13.22 -19.14
C GLN A 95 8.86 -12.10 -18.54
N GLY A 96 8.26 -10.93 -18.33
CA GLY A 96 8.95 -9.76 -17.76
C GLY A 96 8.20 -9.22 -16.56
N TYR A 97 8.89 -9.12 -15.42
CA TYR A 97 8.33 -8.53 -14.22
C TYR A 97 9.36 -7.79 -13.37
N ILE A 98 8.86 -6.84 -12.58
CA ILE A 98 9.59 -6.30 -11.45
C ILE A 98 9.27 -7.12 -10.21
N ARG A 99 10.29 -7.39 -9.41
CA ARG A 99 10.19 -8.04 -8.11
C ARG A 99 10.69 -7.08 -7.04
N ILE A 100 9.89 -6.86 -6.01
CA ILE A 100 10.28 -6.14 -4.79
C ILE A 100 10.27 -7.14 -3.64
N ARG A 101 11.37 -7.25 -2.91
CA ARG A 101 11.51 -8.20 -1.80
C ARG A 101 12.49 -7.69 -0.75
N PRO A 102 12.36 -8.08 0.53
CA PRO A 102 13.44 -7.94 1.49
C PRO A 102 14.58 -8.91 1.18
N ASP A 103 15.80 -8.52 1.53
CA ASP A 103 17.00 -9.32 1.47
C ASP A 103 17.66 -9.33 2.85
N SER A 104 17.60 -10.48 3.52
CA SER A 104 18.12 -10.62 4.87
C SER A 104 19.65 -10.64 4.95
N VAL A 105 20.35 -10.91 3.85
CA VAL A 105 21.82 -10.93 3.82
C VAL A 105 22.36 -9.51 3.72
N GLN A 106 21.83 -8.74 2.78
CA GLN A 106 22.21 -7.35 2.57
C GLN A 106 21.51 -6.39 3.53
N GLN A 107 20.48 -6.86 4.24
CA GLN A 107 19.60 -6.06 5.09
C GLN A 107 18.90 -4.94 4.31
N LEU A 108 18.57 -5.16 3.04
CA LEU A 108 17.99 -4.16 2.14
C LEU A 108 16.67 -4.67 1.55
N ILE A 109 15.82 -3.74 1.12
CA ILE A 109 14.72 -4.04 0.22
C ILE A 109 15.22 -3.84 -1.20
N LEU A 110 15.10 -4.89 -2.01
CA LEU A 110 15.61 -4.94 -3.37
C LEU A 110 14.47 -4.82 -4.37
N VAL A 111 14.66 -3.98 -5.37
CA VAL A 111 13.82 -3.89 -6.56
C VAL A 111 14.61 -4.44 -7.74
N GLU A 112 14.17 -5.56 -8.27
CA GLU A 112 14.86 -6.31 -9.29
C GLU A 112 13.99 -6.43 -10.54
N ARG A 113 14.61 -6.43 -11.72
CA ARG A 113 13.96 -6.78 -12.98
C ARG A 113 14.32 -8.19 -13.37
N LEU A 114 13.31 -8.98 -13.68
CA LEU A 114 13.45 -10.29 -14.28
C LEU A 114 12.80 -10.23 -15.66
N HIS A 115 13.56 -10.63 -16.67
CA HIS A 115 13.06 -10.67 -18.04
C HIS A 115 13.66 -11.88 -18.75
N GLY A 116 12.76 -12.76 -19.18
CA GLY A 116 13.09 -14.00 -19.88
C GLY A 116 14.07 -14.92 -19.16
N PHE A 117 14.89 -15.66 -19.92
CA PHE A 117 15.89 -16.60 -19.39
C PHE A 117 17.15 -15.91 -18.81
N ARG A 118 17.02 -14.78 -18.11
CA ARG A 118 18.17 -14.21 -17.41
C ARG A 118 18.45 -15.06 -16.16
N PRO A 119 19.66 -15.66 -16.03
CA PRO A 119 20.00 -16.45 -14.85
C PRO A 119 20.13 -15.59 -13.58
N THR A 120 20.34 -14.28 -13.75
CA THR A 120 20.51 -13.32 -12.64
C THR A 120 19.50 -12.17 -12.76
N PRO A 121 18.76 -11.85 -11.68
CA PRO A 121 17.94 -10.65 -11.62
C PRO A 121 18.80 -9.39 -11.82
N GLU A 122 18.31 -8.43 -12.59
CA GLU A 122 18.94 -7.12 -12.73
C GLU A 122 18.49 -6.23 -11.57
N LEU A 123 19.41 -5.81 -10.70
CA LEU A 123 19.08 -4.88 -9.62
C LEU A 123 18.77 -3.50 -10.21
N LEU A 124 17.55 -3.01 -9.99
CA LEU A 124 17.13 -1.67 -10.42
C LEU A 124 17.30 -0.63 -9.31
N TYR A 125 16.99 -1.02 -8.08
CA TYR A 125 17.03 -0.13 -6.91
C TYR A 125 17.18 -0.94 -5.63
N ALA A 126 17.79 -0.36 -4.60
CA ALA A 126 17.90 -0.95 -3.28
C ALA A 126 17.87 0.14 -2.22
N SER A 127 17.16 -0.11 -1.11
CA SER A 127 17.08 0.83 0.01
C SER A 127 16.76 0.10 1.32
N LEU A 128 17.22 0.68 2.43
CA LEU A 128 16.81 0.29 3.79
C LEU A 128 15.40 0.81 4.12
N ASP A 129 15.04 1.96 3.54
CA ASP A 129 13.79 2.67 3.80
C ASP A 129 12.70 2.26 2.81
N GLU A 130 11.57 1.78 3.34
CA GLU A 130 10.36 1.42 2.60
C GLU A 130 9.81 2.61 1.80
N CYS A 131 9.85 3.83 2.34
CA CYS A 131 9.35 5.03 1.67
C CYS A 131 10.11 5.29 0.36
N HIS A 132 11.43 5.11 0.37
CA HIS A 132 12.25 5.28 -0.82
C HIS A 132 11.97 4.23 -1.88
N VAL A 133 11.74 2.97 -1.47
CA VAL A 133 11.32 1.90 -2.39
C VAL A 133 9.95 2.20 -3.00
N ILE A 134 9.00 2.67 -2.19
CA ILE A 134 7.66 3.06 -2.66
C ILE A 134 7.77 4.22 -3.65
N ARG A 135 8.58 5.24 -3.38
CA ARG A 135 8.81 6.36 -4.32
C ARG A 135 9.39 5.90 -5.65
N PHE A 136 10.37 5.00 -5.62
CA PHE A 136 10.91 4.39 -6.83
C PHE A 136 9.80 3.65 -7.58
N PHE A 137 9.01 2.84 -6.87
CA PHE A 137 7.95 2.03 -7.46
C PHE A 137 6.83 2.87 -8.08
N ILE A 138 6.39 3.94 -7.41
CA ILE A 138 5.46 4.95 -7.95
C ILE A 138 6.04 5.56 -9.23
N SER A 139 7.28 6.04 -9.19
CA SER A 139 7.93 6.66 -10.36
C SER A 139 7.99 5.70 -11.55
N TRP A 140 8.20 4.41 -11.27
CA TRP A 140 8.21 3.37 -12.29
C TRP A 140 6.82 3.09 -12.87
N LEU A 141 5.80 3.03 -12.01
CA LEU A 141 4.39 2.81 -12.36
C LEU A 141 3.84 3.96 -13.20
N MET A 142 4.09 5.21 -12.80
CA MET A 142 3.58 6.42 -13.46
C MET A 142 3.92 6.47 -14.96
N ARG A 143 5.07 5.92 -15.36
CA ARG A 143 5.51 5.86 -16.77
C ARG A 143 4.75 4.82 -17.61
N ARG A 144 3.96 3.96 -16.97
CA ARG A 144 3.27 2.82 -17.58
C ARG A 144 1.77 2.87 -17.44
N ILE A 145 1.24 3.80 -16.66
CA ILE A 145 -0.20 3.99 -16.57
C ILE A 145 -0.73 4.33 -17.96
N ASP A 146 -1.75 3.59 -18.38
CA ASP A 146 -2.56 3.92 -19.53
C ASP A 146 -3.56 4.99 -19.07
N TRP A 147 -3.25 6.24 -19.38
CA TRP A 147 -4.06 7.41 -19.00
C TRP A 147 -5.34 7.55 -19.84
N ASP A 148 -5.41 6.87 -20.99
CA ASP A 148 -6.62 6.87 -21.81
C ASP A 148 -7.71 6.07 -21.09
N LYS A 149 -7.34 4.94 -20.48
CA LYS A 149 -8.27 4.08 -19.72
C LYS A 149 -8.38 4.42 -18.23
N THR A 150 -7.29 4.85 -17.60
CA THR A 150 -7.28 5.15 -16.16
C THR A 150 -7.93 6.50 -15.90
N LYS A 151 -9.05 6.52 -15.17
CA LYS A 151 -9.74 7.75 -14.75
C LYS A 151 -9.54 7.98 -13.26
N VAL A 152 -8.73 8.99 -12.91
CA VAL A 152 -8.38 9.32 -11.52
C VAL A 152 -9.62 9.56 -10.65
N SER A 153 -10.62 10.27 -11.19
CA SER A 153 -11.91 10.51 -10.52
C SER A 153 -12.67 9.25 -10.12
N ASN A 154 -12.39 8.12 -10.78
CA ASN A 154 -13.09 6.86 -10.54
C ASN A 154 -12.33 5.96 -9.55
N LEU A 155 -11.11 6.34 -9.15
CA LEU A 155 -10.33 5.59 -8.17
C LEU A 155 -10.91 5.86 -6.77
N ASP A 156 -11.25 4.80 -6.04
CA ASP A 156 -11.89 4.93 -4.73
C ASP A 156 -10.94 5.55 -3.70
N LEU A 157 -9.66 5.16 -3.73
CA LEU A 157 -8.63 5.78 -2.88
C LEU A 157 -8.45 7.28 -3.18
N TYR A 158 -8.68 7.71 -4.41
CA TYR A 158 -8.59 9.14 -4.75
C TYR A 158 -9.78 9.92 -4.19
N LYS A 159 -10.99 9.35 -4.20
CA LYS A 159 -12.16 9.97 -3.59
C LYS A 159 -11.96 10.14 -2.08
N GLU A 160 -11.48 9.08 -1.41
CA GLU A 160 -11.14 9.12 0.02
C GLU A 160 -10.08 10.19 0.31
N PHE A 161 -9.03 10.26 -0.52
CA PHE A 161 -8.00 11.30 -0.41
C PHE A 161 -8.59 12.72 -0.50
N VAL A 162 -9.44 13.00 -1.50
CA VAL A 162 -10.07 14.31 -1.66
C VAL A 162 -11.00 14.66 -0.49
N GLU A 163 -11.70 13.67 0.08
CA GLU A 163 -12.53 13.88 1.26
C GLU A 163 -11.71 14.23 2.51
N ILE A 164 -10.55 13.59 2.69
CA ILE A 164 -9.63 13.90 3.78
C ILE A 164 -9.08 15.32 3.63
N GLU A 165 -8.56 15.68 2.45
CA GLU A 165 -8.07 17.04 2.21
C GLU A 165 -9.14 18.11 2.45
N ARG A 166 -10.39 17.85 2.05
CA ARG A 166 -11.51 18.78 2.29
C ARG A 166 -11.78 18.98 3.78
N LYS A 167 -11.78 17.89 4.57
CA LYS A 167 -12.00 17.98 6.02
C LYS A 167 -10.87 18.73 6.71
N GLU A 168 -9.62 18.49 6.32
CA GLU A 168 -8.47 19.21 6.86
C GLU A 168 -8.60 20.73 6.62
N ILE A 169 -9.00 21.13 5.43
CA ILE A 169 -9.25 22.54 5.09
C ILE A 169 -10.44 23.11 5.89
N GLU A 170 -11.54 22.36 6.03
CA GLU A 170 -12.71 22.80 6.81
C GLU A 170 -12.37 22.99 8.29
N ASP A 171 -11.58 22.10 8.88
CA ASP A 171 -11.11 22.18 10.26
C ASP A 171 -10.20 23.40 10.47
N GLU A 172 -9.28 23.66 9.54
CA GLU A 172 -8.44 24.87 9.58
C GLU A 172 -9.28 26.16 9.54
N ILE A 173 -10.30 26.21 8.69
CA ILE A 173 -11.22 27.35 8.61
C ILE A 173 -12.01 27.51 9.90
N ALA A 174 -12.50 26.41 10.49
CA ALA A 174 -13.25 26.43 11.75
C ALA A 174 -12.39 26.96 12.91
N VAL A 175 -11.14 26.51 13.03
CA VAL A 175 -10.19 27.01 14.04
C VAL A 175 -9.98 28.51 13.87
N GLN A 176 -9.72 28.99 12.64
CA GLN A 176 -9.54 30.42 12.37
C GLN A 176 -10.80 31.25 12.69
N GLN A 177 -12.00 30.71 12.44
CA GLN A 177 -13.25 31.38 12.77
C GLN A 177 -13.49 31.47 14.28
N VAL A 178 -13.16 30.42 15.05
CA VAL A 178 -13.25 30.44 16.51
C VAL A 178 -12.28 31.48 17.08
N GLU A 179 -11.06 31.56 16.58
CA GLU A 179 -10.09 32.57 17.01
C GLU A 179 -10.58 34.00 16.73
N LYS A 180 -11.14 34.24 15.54
CA LYS A 180 -11.74 35.54 15.19
C LYS A 180 -12.93 35.89 16.08
N GLN A 181 -13.85 34.95 16.30
CA GLN A 181 -15.02 35.16 17.18
C GLN A 181 -14.59 35.41 18.63
N GLN A 182 -13.58 34.71 19.13
CA GLN A 182 -13.03 34.96 20.47
C GLN A 182 -12.35 36.33 20.56
N ALA A 183 -11.63 36.75 19.52
CA ALA A 183 -11.02 38.08 19.47
C ALA A 183 -12.08 39.19 19.42
N GLU A 184 -13.13 39.01 18.62
CA GLU A 184 -14.28 39.91 18.54
C GLU A 184 -15.05 39.96 19.86
N LEU A 185 -15.29 38.82 20.51
CA LEU A 185 -15.94 38.74 21.81
C LEU A 185 -15.10 39.45 22.89
N LYS A 186 -13.78 39.23 22.93
CA LYS A 186 -12.87 39.92 23.86
C LYS A 186 -12.87 41.44 23.61
N SER A 187 -12.87 41.85 22.34
CA SER A 187 -12.96 43.26 21.94
C SER A 187 -14.30 43.88 22.36
N ALA A 188 -15.42 43.18 22.13
CA ALA A 188 -16.76 43.61 22.51
C ALA A 188 -16.91 43.70 24.04
N ILE A 189 -16.45 42.71 24.79
CA ILE A 189 -16.43 42.75 26.26
C ILE A 189 -15.61 43.94 26.75
N LYS A 190 -14.42 44.19 26.18
CA LYS A 190 -13.58 45.35 26.54
C LYS A 190 -14.25 46.68 26.21
N LYS A 191 -15.01 46.74 25.11
CA LYS A 191 -15.74 47.94 24.67
C LYS A 191 -16.98 48.22 25.53
N HIS A 192 -17.71 47.19 25.95
CA HIS A 192 -18.93 47.31 26.74
C HIS A 192 -18.69 47.32 28.27
N PHE A 193 -17.56 46.78 28.74
CA PHE A 193 -17.15 46.75 30.15
C PHE A 193 -15.69 47.21 30.33
N PRO A 194 -15.38 48.51 30.09
CA PRO A 194 -14.03 49.04 30.23
C PRO A 194 -13.55 49.10 31.70
N ASP A 195 -14.47 49.14 32.67
CA ASP A 195 -14.18 49.15 34.10
C ASP A 195 -14.59 47.82 34.75
N GLN A 196 -13.60 47.06 35.25
CA GLN A 196 -13.78 45.80 36.00
C GLN A 196 -14.55 45.94 37.34
N LYS A 197 -15.23 47.07 37.61
CA LYS A 197 -15.91 47.34 38.89
C LYS A 197 -17.40 47.01 38.94
N LYS A 198 -18.02 46.53 37.86
CA LYS A 198 -19.46 46.18 37.85
C LYS A 198 -19.75 44.90 37.08
N VAL A 199 -19.21 43.77 37.55
CA VAL A 199 -19.84 42.47 37.27
C VAL A 199 -20.77 42.16 38.44
N PRO A 200 -22.09 42.06 38.27
CA PRO A 200 -22.99 41.70 39.35
C PRO A 200 -22.76 40.24 39.76
N THR A 201 -22.01 40.04 40.84
CA THR A 201 -21.93 38.75 41.54
C THR A 201 -23.15 38.63 42.45
N LYS A 202 -24.27 38.18 41.88
CA LYS A 202 -25.49 37.64 42.52
C LYS A 202 -26.47 37.46 41.37
N VAL A 203 -26.87 36.25 41.00
CA VAL A 203 -27.86 35.48 41.75
C VAL A 203 -27.61 33.98 41.51
N LEU A 204 -27.29 33.24 42.57
CA LEU A 204 -27.67 31.83 42.78
C LEU A 204 -27.41 31.51 44.25
N SER A 205 -28.18 32.16 45.11
CA SER A 205 -28.44 31.72 46.48
C SER A 205 -29.77 32.32 46.88
N ASP A 206 -30.82 31.51 46.82
CA ASP A 206 -31.93 31.49 47.80
C ASP A 206 -32.97 30.44 47.37
N LYS A 207 -32.75 29.19 47.80
CA LYS A 207 -33.59 28.43 48.75
C LYS A 207 -33.22 26.94 48.71
#